data_AF-A0A521K5R1-F1
#
_entry.id   AF-A0A521K5R1-F1
#
_cell.length_a   1.000
_cell.length_b   1.000
_cell.length_c   1.000
_cell.angle_alpha   90.00
_cell.angle_beta   90.00
_cell.angle_gamma   90.00
#
_symmetry.space_group_name_H-M   'P 1'
#
loop_
_entity.id
_entity.type
_entity.pdbx_description
1 polymer ?
#
loop_
_entity_poly.entity_id
_entity_poly.type
_entity_poly.pdbx_seq_one_letter_code
_entity_poly.pdbx_strand_id
1 'polypeptide(L)'
;MSADSTSEREPTRDELVAMAYVDGELDGEGERDARAAFEQRLLREPALAREVAELRRLEIAARLALPPAPLEAEWARLRVDRVQALLRRIALLCGVVAALGALALAATRGAPKLEPAWLACAALALVCAAAALGAVLRTRLRTRAVDPYVHVER
;
A
#
# COMPACT_ATOMS: atom_id res chain seq x y z
N MET A 1 -10.96 3.15 47.10
CA MET A 1 -11.17 3.38 45.66
C MET A 1 -11.63 2.06 45.09
N SER A 2 -12.94 1.87 45.01
CA SER A 2 -13.55 0.61 44.58
C SER A 2 -13.38 0.51 43.07
N ALA A 3 -12.67 -0.51 42.60
CA ALA A 3 -12.71 -0.95 41.22
C ALA A 3 -14.14 -1.46 40.97
N ASP A 4 -14.91 -0.65 40.26
CA ASP A 4 -16.23 -1.06 39.77
C ASP A 4 -16.00 -2.18 38.75
N SER A 5 -16.32 -3.39 39.16
CA SER A 5 -16.34 -4.57 38.31
C SER A 5 -17.49 -4.41 37.33
N THR A 6 -17.23 -3.80 36.16
CA THR A 6 -18.09 -3.99 34.99
C THR A 6 -18.18 -5.49 34.77
N SER A 7 -19.32 -6.08 35.15
CA SER A 7 -19.58 -7.49 34.94
C SER A 7 -19.35 -7.78 33.46
N GLU A 8 -18.44 -8.69 33.14
CA GLU A 8 -18.30 -9.29 31.82
C GLU A 8 -19.56 -10.09 31.52
N ARG A 9 -20.65 -9.38 31.21
CA ARG A 9 -21.89 -9.98 30.74
C ARG A 9 -21.62 -10.44 29.32
N GLU A 10 -21.93 -11.70 29.04
CA GLU A 10 -21.89 -12.20 27.67
C GLU A 10 -22.84 -11.38 26.80
N PRO A 11 -22.38 -10.88 25.63
CA PRO A 11 -23.21 -10.09 24.75
C PRO A 11 -24.45 -10.87 24.33
N THR A 12 -25.61 -10.20 24.27
CA THR A 12 -26.80 -10.84 23.71
C THR A 12 -26.65 -11.02 22.21
N ARG A 13 -27.43 -11.94 21.65
CA ARG A 13 -27.51 -12.14 20.21
C ARG A 13 -27.80 -10.85 19.45
N ASP A 14 -28.67 -10.00 19.98
CA ASP A 14 -28.99 -8.70 19.35
C ASP A 14 -27.81 -7.73 19.42
N GLU A 15 -27.05 -7.71 20.52
CA GLU A 15 -25.81 -6.92 20.61
C GLU A 15 -24.76 -7.42 19.61
N LEU A 16 -24.60 -8.73 19.44
CA LEU A 16 -23.68 -9.30 18.44
C LEU A 16 -24.07 -8.93 17.00
N VAL A 17 -25.37 -8.97 16.68
CA VAL A 17 -25.85 -8.57 15.33
C VAL A 17 -25.68 -7.06 15.13
N ALA A 18 -25.89 -6.25 16.17
CA ALA A 18 -25.64 -4.80 16.12
C ALA A 18 -24.16 -4.50 15.88
N MET A 19 -23.25 -5.20 16.54
CA MET A 19 -21.81 -5.09 16.32
C MET A 19 -21.41 -5.49 14.90
N ALA A 20 -21.85 -6.67 14.43
CA ALA A 20 -21.58 -7.14 13.06
C ALA A 20 -22.13 -6.18 11.99
N TYR A 21 -23.27 -5.55 12.25
CA TYR A 21 -23.85 -4.53 11.36
C TYR A 21 -23.00 -3.24 11.32
N VAL A 22 -22.42 -2.82 12.45
CA VAL A 22 -21.57 -1.63 12.54
C VAL A 22 -20.21 -1.89 11.87
N ASP A 23 -19.62 -3.06 12.11
CA ASP A 23 -18.32 -3.45 11.54
C ASP A 23 -18.41 -3.80 10.03
N GLY A 24 -19.63 -3.90 9.48
CA GLY A 24 -19.87 -4.19 8.06
C GLY A 24 -19.72 -5.67 7.69
N GLU A 25 -19.69 -6.56 8.67
CA GLU A 25 -19.57 -8.01 8.45
C GLU A 25 -20.81 -8.57 7.72
N LEU A 26 -21.98 -7.97 7.94
CA LEU A 26 -23.24 -8.34 7.28
C LEU A 26 -23.31 -8.00 5.77
N ASP A 27 -22.24 -7.47 5.18
CA ASP A 27 -22.17 -7.07 3.77
C ASP A 27 -21.78 -8.22 2.83
N GLY A 28 -21.40 -9.36 3.41
CA GLY A 28 -21.06 -10.58 2.67
C GLY A 28 -22.20 -11.10 1.79
N GLU A 29 -21.87 -11.82 0.72
CA GLU A 29 -22.85 -12.34 -0.25
C GLU A 29 -23.92 -13.26 0.38
N GLY A 30 -23.65 -13.87 1.54
CA GLY A 30 -24.62 -14.70 2.28
C GLY A 30 -25.42 -13.98 3.37
N GLU A 31 -25.11 -12.72 3.69
CA GLU A 31 -25.64 -12.03 4.88
C GLU A 31 -26.48 -10.79 4.56
N ARG A 32 -26.63 -10.47 3.27
CA ARG A 32 -27.43 -9.32 2.80
C ARG A 32 -28.87 -9.35 3.27
N ASP A 33 -29.49 -10.53 3.34
CA ASP A 33 -30.86 -10.69 3.83
C ASP A 33 -30.95 -10.41 5.33
N ALA A 34 -29.92 -10.83 6.10
CA ALA A 34 -29.83 -10.54 7.53
C ALA A 34 -29.63 -9.04 7.76
N ARG A 35 -28.80 -8.38 6.94
CA ARG A 35 -28.64 -6.92 6.94
C ARG A 35 -29.96 -6.20 6.69
N ALA A 36 -30.69 -6.58 5.64
CA ALA A 36 -31.97 -5.96 5.29
C ALA A 36 -33.03 -6.15 6.39
N ALA A 37 -33.07 -7.33 7.01
CA ALA A 37 -33.96 -7.60 8.14
C ALA A 37 -33.60 -6.75 9.37
N PHE A 38 -32.30 -6.57 9.64
CA PHE A 38 -31.83 -5.73 10.74
C PHE A 38 -32.13 -4.24 10.50
N GLU A 39 -31.95 -3.75 9.27
CA GLU A 39 -32.31 -2.37 8.89
C GLU A 39 -33.81 -2.10 9.04
N GLN A 40 -34.66 -3.06 8.68
CA GLN A 40 -36.10 -2.99 8.94
C GLN A 40 -36.43 -2.89 10.44
N ARG A 41 -35.68 -3.61 11.31
CA ARG A 41 -35.85 -3.51 12.77
C ARG A 41 -35.42 -2.15 13.30
N LEU A 42 -34.30 -1.60 12.81
CA LEU A 42 -33.82 -0.27 13.21
C LEU A 42 -34.86 0.84 12.96
N LEU A 43 -35.66 0.72 11.90
CA LEU A 43 -36.75 1.67 11.61
C LEU A 43 -37.93 1.56 12.58
N ARG A 44 -38.16 0.37 13.15
CA ARG A 44 -39.31 0.09 14.03
C ARG A 44 -38.96 0.26 15.51
N GLU A 45 -37.69 0.09 15.87
CA GLU A 45 -37.21 0.08 17.25
C GLU A 45 -36.25 1.27 17.49
N PRO A 46 -36.76 2.43 17.95
CA PRO A 46 -35.94 3.63 18.12
C PRO A 46 -34.89 3.51 19.24
N ALA A 47 -35.08 2.60 20.20
CA ALA A 47 -34.08 2.29 21.23
C ALA A 47 -32.86 1.61 20.62
N LEU A 48 -33.07 0.55 19.82
CA LEU A 48 -32.01 -0.15 19.09
C LEU A 48 -31.24 0.80 18.15
N ALA A 49 -31.94 1.71 17.48
CA ALA A 49 -31.31 2.71 16.62
C ALA A 49 -30.35 3.64 17.39
N ARG A 50 -30.67 3.99 18.65
CA ARG A 50 -29.78 4.78 19.51
C ARG A 50 -28.54 3.99 19.92
N GLU A 51 -28.71 2.73 20.28
CA GLU A 51 -27.60 1.83 20.64
C GLU A 51 -26.62 1.65 19.48
N VAL A 52 -27.13 1.36 18.28
CA VAL A 52 -26.30 1.26 17.06
C VAL A 52 -25.62 2.59 16.74
N ALA A 53 -26.27 3.73 16.96
CA ALA A 53 -25.65 5.03 16.77
C ALA A 53 -24.50 5.28 17.74
N GLU A 54 -24.63 4.86 19.01
CA GLU A 54 -23.53 4.94 19.99
C GLU A 54 -22.38 4.00 19.62
N LEU A 55 -22.68 2.77 19.19
CA LEU A 55 -21.65 1.84 18.70
C LEU A 55 -20.88 2.41 17.51
N ARG A 56 -21.57 3.00 16.52
CA ARG A 56 -20.92 3.69 15.40
C ARG A 56 -20.03 4.85 15.84
N ARG A 57 -20.46 5.62 16.85
CA ARG A 57 -19.65 6.72 17.40
C ARG A 57 -18.36 6.19 18.03
N LEU A 58 -18.46 5.10 18.81
CA LEU A 58 -17.31 4.44 19.41
C LEU A 58 -16.36 3.89 18.35
N GLU A 59 -16.89 3.26 17.30
CA GLU A 59 -16.10 2.74 16.19
C GLU A 59 -15.35 3.86 15.45
N ILE A 60 -16.02 4.98 15.15
CA ILE A 60 -15.40 6.15 14.53
C ILE A 60 -14.31 6.73 15.45
N ALA A 61 -14.59 6.87 16.75
CA ALA A 61 -13.61 7.35 17.72
C ALA A 61 -12.40 6.42 17.81
N ALA A 62 -12.62 5.11 17.80
CA ALA A 62 -11.57 4.11 17.77
C ALA A 62 -10.72 4.25 16.50
N ARG A 63 -11.34 4.31 15.32
CA ARG A 63 -10.64 4.51 14.04
C ARG A 63 -9.79 5.78 14.02
N LEU A 64 -10.24 6.86 14.66
CA LEU A 64 -9.49 8.12 14.77
C LEU A 64 -8.35 8.05 15.80
N ALA A 65 -8.51 7.24 16.86
CA ALA A 65 -7.51 7.06 17.89
C ALA A 65 -6.44 6.03 17.50
N LEU A 66 -6.74 5.13 16.57
CA LEU A 66 -5.79 4.13 16.12
C LEU A 66 -4.59 4.81 15.43
N PRO A 67 -3.35 4.58 15.91
CA PRO A 67 -2.19 4.95 15.13
C PRO A 67 -2.23 4.20 13.79
N PRO A 68 -1.67 4.78 12.71
CA PRO A 68 -1.58 4.10 11.42
C PRO A 68 -0.92 2.75 11.61
N ALA A 69 -1.38 1.74 10.87
CA ALA A 69 -0.85 0.40 10.99
C ALA A 69 0.69 0.44 10.81
N PRO A 70 1.45 -0.37 11.57
CA PRO A 70 2.92 -0.31 11.54
C PRO A 70 3.47 -0.45 10.11
N LEU A 71 2.80 -1.28 9.30
CA LEU A 71 3.07 -1.44 7.87
C LEU A 71 2.91 -0.11 7.10
N GLU A 72 1.80 0.61 7.29
CA GLU A 72 1.53 1.88 6.62
C GLU A 72 2.57 2.96 6.99
N ALA A 73 3.00 2.98 8.26
CA ALA A 73 4.04 3.88 8.73
C ALA A 73 5.40 3.57 8.06
N GLU A 74 5.73 2.29 7.86
CA GLU A 74 6.94 1.90 7.12
C GLU A 74 6.85 2.24 5.63
N TRP A 75 5.71 2.03 4.98
CA TRP A 75 5.48 2.46 3.60
C TRP A 75 5.53 3.99 3.44
N ALA A 76 5.07 4.74 4.43
CA ALA A 76 5.21 6.19 4.46
C ALA A 76 6.68 6.61 4.55
N ARG A 77 7.48 5.94 5.40
CA ARG A 77 8.94 6.17 5.48
C ARG A 77 9.64 5.87 4.15
N LEU A 78 9.31 4.75 3.51
CA LEU A 78 9.87 4.36 2.21
C LEU A 78 9.49 5.34 1.09
N ARG A 79 8.26 5.90 1.12
CA ARG A 79 7.83 6.94 0.15
C ARG A 79 8.62 8.24 0.24
N VAL A 80 9.14 8.58 1.42
CA VAL A 80 9.86 9.84 1.68
C VAL A 80 11.36 9.71 1.34
N ASP A 81 11.84 8.55 0.89
CA ASP A 81 13.27 8.34 0.62
C ASP A 81 13.74 9.17 -0.61
N ARG A 82 14.14 10.42 -0.33
CA ARG A 82 14.61 11.41 -1.33
C ARG A 82 15.82 10.91 -2.11
N VAL A 83 16.66 10.08 -1.48
CA VAL A 83 17.82 9.46 -2.12
C VAL A 83 17.38 8.53 -3.24
N GLN A 84 16.30 7.78 -3.02
CA GLN A 84 15.76 6.85 -4.00
C GLN A 84 15.07 7.58 -5.16
N ALA A 85 14.34 8.66 -4.87
CA ALA A 85 13.79 9.54 -5.90
C ALA A 85 14.89 10.16 -6.77
N LEU A 86 16.01 10.58 -6.16
CA LEU A 86 17.18 11.11 -6.87
C LEU A 86 17.84 10.03 -7.73
N LEU A 87 18.10 8.84 -7.18
CA LEU A 87 18.69 7.71 -7.92
C LEU A 87 17.84 7.32 -9.13
N ARG A 88 16.51 7.29 -9.01
CA ARG A 88 15.61 7.01 -10.13
C ARG A 88 15.69 8.07 -11.23
N ARG A 89 15.78 9.35 -10.86
CA ARG A 89 15.95 10.46 -11.81
C ARG A 89 17.30 10.40 -12.53
N ILE A 90 18.38 10.11 -11.79
CA ILE A 90 19.71 9.90 -12.37
C ILE A 90 19.68 8.72 -13.34
N ALA A 91 19.09 7.59 -12.95
CA ALA A 91 18.97 6.42 -13.83
C ALA A 91 18.18 6.73 -15.12
N LEU A 92 17.09 7.50 -15.03
CA LEU A 92 16.32 7.95 -16.20
C LEU A 92 17.15 8.87 -17.11
N LEU A 93 17.84 9.86 -16.55
CA LEU A 93 18.71 10.76 -17.32
C LEU A 93 19.82 9.98 -18.02
N CYS A 94 20.47 9.06 -17.31
CA CYS A 94 21.46 8.14 -17.86
C CYS A 94 20.88 7.30 -19.00
N GLY A 95 19.67 6.76 -18.85
CA GLY A 95 18.98 6.02 -19.90
C GLY A 95 18.68 6.88 -21.14
N VAL A 96 18.23 8.12 -20.96
CA VAL A 96 17.98 9.06 -22.07
C VAL A 96 19.28 9.41 -22.78
N VAL A 97 20.35 9.71 -22.05
CA VAL A 97 21.67 10.00 -22.63
C VAL A 97 22.21 8.79 -23.41
N ALA A 98 22.07 7.58 -22.85
CA ALA A 98 22.46 6.36 -23.54
C ALA A 98 21.63 6.12 -24.81
N ALA A 99 20.32 6.36 -24.78
CA ALA A 99 19.44 6.22 -25.94
C ALA A 99 19.77 7.24 -27.05
N LEU A 100 20.01 8.50 -26.68
CA LEU A 100 20.44 9.54 -27.61
C LEU A 100 21.82 9.22 -28.21
N GLY A 101 22.75 8.73 -27.39
CA GLY A 101 24.06 8.25 -27.84
C GLY A 101 23.92 7.11 -28.86
N ALA A 102 23.06 6.12 -28.59
CA ALA A 102 22.81 5.01 -29.50
C ALA A 102 22.15 5.46 -30.82
N LEU A 103 21.22 6.42 -30.76
CA LEU A 103 20.59 7.01 -31.95
C LEU A 103 21.59 7.78 -32.82
N ALA A 104 22.41 8.63 -32.20
CA ALA A 104 23.49 9.34 -32.89
C ALA A 104 24.47 8.36 -33.54
N LEU A 105 24.79 7.27 -32.84
CA LEU A 105 25.67 6.23 -33.37
C LEU A 105 25.07 5.49 -34.57
N ALA A 106 23.78 5.14 -34.48
CA ALA A 106 23.04 4.54 -35.58
C ALA A 106 23.00 5.46 -36.82
N ALA A 107 22.88 6.77 -36.63
CA ALA A 107 22.91 7.76 -37.71
C ALA A 107 24.29 7.89 -38.38
N THR A 108 25.37 7.52 -37.70
CA THR A 108 26.75 7.58 -38.23
C THR A 108 27.26 6.26 -38.83
N ARG A 109 26.43 5.21 -38.90
CA ARG A 109 26.74 3.94 -39.60
C ARG A 109 27.02 4.20 -41.08
N GLY A 110 28.28 4.49 -41.39
CA GLY A 110 28.76 4.88 -42.71
C GLY A 110 30.03 5.74 -42.69
N ALA A 111 30.40 6.30 -41.53
CA ALA A 111 31.63 7.09 -41.37
C ALA A 111 32.80 6.22 -40.85
N PRO A 112 33.85 5.97 -41.64
CA PRO A 112 34.91 5.01 -41.32
C PRO A 112 35.97 5.49 -40.29
N LYS A 113 35.73 6.55 -39.52
CA LYS A 113 36.77 7.19 -38.66
C LYS A 113 36.40 7.32 -37.17
N LEU A 114 35.34 6.68 -36.69
CA LEU A 114 34.81 6.87 -35.32
C LEU A 114 35.07 5.68 -34.36
N GLU A 115 36.14 4.91 -34.58
CA GLU A 115 36.43 3.69 -33.79
C GLU A 115 36.57 3.86 -32.26
N PRO A 116 37.23 4.89 -31.69
CA PRO A 116 37.31 5.00 -30.23
C PRO A 116 36.01 5.50 -29.60
N ALA A 117 35.20 6.27 -30.34
CA ALA A 117 33.99 6.89 -29.82
C ALA A 117 32.87 5.87 -29.55
N TRP A 118 32.74 4.83 -30.37
CA TRP A 118 31.69 3.83 -30.17
C TRP A 118 31.93 2.93 -28.97
N LEU A 119 33.19 2.58 -28.69
CA LEU A 119 33.56 1.82 -27.49
C LEU A 119 33.25 2.63 -26.22
N ALA A 120 33.56 3.93 -26.23
CA ALA A 120 33.25 4.82 -25.11
C ALA A 120 31.73 4.96 -24.88
N CYS A 121 30.93 5.11 -25.94
CA CYS A 121 29.47 5.16 -25.82
C CYS A 121 28.88 3.83 -25.33
N ALA A 122 29.36 2.69 -25.84
CA ALA A 122 28.91 1.37 -25.42
C ALA A 122 29.26 1.11 -23.93
N ALA A 123 30.47 1.45 -23.51
CA ALA A 123 30.89 1.33 -22.11
C ALA A 123 30.04 2.22 -21.18
N LEU A 124 29.77 3.47 -21.59
CA LEU A 124 28.92 4.38 -20.82
C LEU A 124 27.48 3.85 -20.68
N ALA A 125 26.90 3.34 -21.77
CA ALA A 125 25.57 2.73 -21.75
C ALA A 125 25.50 1.52 -20.81
N LEU A 126 26.55 0.69 -20.81
CA LEU A 126 26.64 -0.49 -19.95
C LEU A 126 26.77 -0.13 -18.47
N VAL A 127 27.57 0.90 -18.14
CA VAL A 127 27.67 1.45 -16.77
C VAL A 127 26.34 2.02 -16.31
N CYS A 128 25.65 2.76 -17.18
CA CYS A 128 24.34 3.33 -16.89
C CYS A 128 23.27 2.24 -16.65
N ALA A 129 23.27 1.19 -17.47
CA ALA A 129 22.39 0.03 -17.31
C ALA A 129 22.68 -0.71 -16.00
N ALA A 130 23.95 -0.96 -15.68
CA ALA A 130 24.35 -1.60 -14.43
C ALA A 130 23.95 -0.77 -13.20
N ALA A 131 24.11 0.56 -13.25
CA ALA A 131 23.69 1.46 -12.18
C ALA A 131 22.15 1.45 -11.97
N ALA A 132 21.38 1.47 -13.06
CA ALA A 132 19.92 1.37 -13.00
C ALA A 132 19.48 0.02 -12.40
N LEU A 133 20.10 -1.07 -12.85
CA LEU A 133 19.78 -2.42 -12.37
C LEU A 133 20.16 -2.60 -10.89
N GLY A 134 21.30 -2.06 -10.47
CA GLY A 134 21.72 -2.02 -9.06
C GLY A 134 20.76 -1.21 -8.18
N ALA A 135 20.25 -0.07 -8.66
CA ALA A 135 19.27 0.72 -7.94
C ALA A 135 17.93 -0.03 -7.77
N VAL A 136 17.49 -0.74 -8.82
CA VAL A 136 16.28 -1.59 -8.76
C VAL A 136 16.47 -2.76 -7.80
N LEU A 137 17.59 -3.49 -7.88
CA LEU A 137 17.90 -4.60 -6.98
C LEU A 137 17.95 -4.16 -5.52
N ARG A 138 18.63 -3.05 -5.23
CA ARG A 138 18.71 -2.48 -3.88
C ARG A 138 17.32 -2.12 -3.36
N THR A 139 16.47 -1.57 -4.21
CA THR A 139 15.07 -1.28 -3.89
C THR A 139 14.32 -2.55 -3.53
N ARG A 140 14.40 -3.56 -4.41
CA ARG A 140 13.70 -4.84 -4.27
C ARG A 140 14.13 -5.61 -3.02
N LEU A 141 15.41 -5.53 -2.66
CA LEU A 141 15.94 -6.12 -1.43
C LEU A 141 15.45 -5.38 -0.18
N ARG A 142 15.40 -4.05 -0.20
CA ARG A 142 14.88 -3.24 0.92
C ARG A 142 13.39 -3.45 1.15
N THR A 143 12.60 -3.58 0.09
CA THR A 143 11.14 -3.77 0.21
C THR A 143 10.74 -5.22 0.48
N ARG A 144 11.66 -6.19 0.31
CA ARG A 144 11.36 -7.62 0.49
C ARG A 144 10.87 -7.98 1.89
N ALA A 145 11.36 -7.31 2.93
CA ALA A 145 10.94 -7.57 4.31
C ALA A 145 9.50 -7.10 4.61
N VAL A 146 8.95 -6.24 3.75
CA VAL A 146 7.66 -5.56 3.92
C VAL A 146 6.67 -6.00 2.83
N ASP A 147 7.06 -6.95 1.97
CA ASP A 147 6.28 -7.42 0.83
C ASP A 147 5.30 -8.51 1.30
N PRO A 148 3.98 -8.23 1.33
CA PRO A 148 2.97 -9.15 1.86
C PRO A 148 2.84 -10.44 1.04
N TYR A 149 3.41 -10.48 -0.18
CA TYR A 149 3.33 -11.62 -1.07
C TYR A 149 4.49 -12.62 -0.92
N VAL A 150 5.44 -12.39 0.00
CA VAL A 150 6.57 -13.32 0.23
C VAL A 150 6.12 -14.62 0.90
N HIS A 151 4.99 -14.60 1.61
CA HIS A 151 4.48 -15.75 2.37
C HIS A 151 3.29 -16.47 1.72
N VAL A 152 2.88 -16.08 0.51
CA VAL A 152 1.80 -16.76 -0.20
C VAL A 152 2.40 -17.93 -0.98
N GLU A 153 2.42 -19.12 -0.39
CA GLU A 153 2.63 -20.37 -1.12
C GLU A 153 1.47 -20.55 -2.12
N ARG A 154 1.81 -20.85 -3.37
CA ARG A 154 0.84 -21.17 -4.44
C ARG A 154 0.54 -22.65 -4.48
#